data_AF-A0A352D4K2-F1
#
_entry.id   AF-A0A352D4K2-F1
#
_cell.length_a   1.000
_cell.length_b   1.000
_cell.length_c   1.000
_cell.angle_alpha   90.00
_cell.angle_beta   90.00
_cell.angle_gamma   90.00
#
_symmetry.space_group_name_H-M   'P 1'
#
loop_
_entity.id
_entity.type
_entity.pdbx_description
1 polymer ?
#
loop_
_entity_poly.entity_id
_entity_poly.type
_entity_poly.pdbx_seq_one_letter_code
_entity_poly.pdbx_strand_id
1 'polypeptide(L)'
;MEKLPHALFVVDSEHESIAVKEAKDSRIPVVSISSVDCNINKVAYPVVANDASRESINYIAHQIAHAYLEGRKEAVIPEAVSA
;
A
#
# COMPACT_ATOMS: atom_id res chain seq x y z
N MET A 1 9.62 -15.24 4.25
CA MET A 1 9.82 -14.29 3.14
C MET A 1 11.32 -14.13 2.96
N GLU A 2 11.87 -14.44 1.78
CA GLU A 2 13.32 -14.37 1.52
C GLU A 2 13.75 -13.06 0.82
N LYS A 3 12.78 -12.27 0.33
CA LYS A 3 13.01 -11.02 -0.37
C LYS A 3 12.18 -9.90 0.27
N LEU A 4 12.68 -8.68 0.19
CA LEU A 4 11.94 -7.48 0.57
C LEU A 4 10.70 -7.31 -0.33
N PRO A 5 9.59 -6.77 0.20
CA PRO A 5 8.42 -6.49 -0.61
C PRO A 5 8.66 -5.28 -1.54
N HIS A 6 7.98 -5.27 -2.69
CA HIS A 6 8.05 -4.14 -3.64
C HIS A 6 7.14 -2.97 -3.26
N ALA A 7 6.18 -3.20 -2.36
CA ALA A 7 5.29 -2.19 -1.79
C ALA A 7 4.81 -2.65 -0.42
N LEU A 8 4.48 -1.70 0.45
CA LEU A 8 3.93 -1.98 1.78
C LEU A 8 2.55 -1.33 1.91
N PHE A 9 1.57 -2.09 2.42
CA PHE A 9 0.26 -1.56 2.78
C PHE A 9 0.14 -1.46 4.30
N VAL A 10 -0.27 -0.29 4.80
CA VAL A 10 -0.34 0.04 6.23
C VAL A 10 -1.72 0.62 6.57
N VAL A 11 -2.21 0.32 7.76
CA VAL A 11 -3.38 0.98 8.36
C VAL A 11 -2.86 1.93 9.43
N ASP A 12 -3.28 3.20 9.38
CA ASP A 12 -2.80 4.27 10.28
C ASP A 12 -1.28 4.48 10.20
N SER A 13 -0.87 5.43 9.35
CA SER A 13 0.54 5.77 9.15
C SER A 13 1.22 6.45 10.35
N GLU A 14 0.47 7.03 11.29
CA GLU A 14 1.06 7.67 12.46
C GLU A 14 1.29 6.66 13.58
N HIS A 15 0.33 5.75 13.83
CA HIS A 15 0.54 4.62 14.75
C HIS A 15 1.67 3.71 14.26
N GLU A 16 1.72 3.42 12.96
CA GLU A 16 2.75 2.55 12.34
C GLU A 16 3.95 3.35 11.80
N SER A 17 4.29 4.47 12.44
CA SER A 17 5.35 5.38 11.99
C SER A 17 6.74 4.71 11.87
N ILE A 18 7.02 3.68 12.66
CA ILE A 18 8.27 2.90 12.56
C ILE A 18 8.30 2.12 11.24
N ALA A 19 7.22 1.41 10.91
CA ALA A 19 7.13 0.64 9.67
C ALA A 19 7.19 1.55 8.44
N VAL A 20 6.54 2.72 8.47
CA VAL A 20 6.62 3.72 7.40
C VAL A 20 8.06 4.23 7.22
N LYS A 21 8.77 4.46 8.33
CA LYS A 21 10.16 4.91 8.30
C LYS A 21 11.10 3.84 7.74
N GLU A 22 10.99 2.60 8.21
CA GLU A 22 11.81 1.48 7.73
C GLU A 22 11.56 1.19 6.24
N ALA A 23 10.31 1.28 5.80
CA ALA A 23 9.95 1.14 4.39
C ALA A 23 10.58 2.27 3.55
N LYS A 24 10.52 3.51 4.03
CA LYS A 24 11.15 4.66 3.37
C LYS A 24 12.67 4.50 3.25
N ASP A 25 13.33 4.07 4.32
CA ASP A 25 14.78 3.83 4.33
C ASP A 25 15.16 2.68 3.37
N SER A 26 14.29 1.67 3.26
CA SER A 26 14.41 0.54 2.33
C SER A 26 13.94 0.85 0.91
N ARG A 27 13.52 2.11 0.64
CA ARG A 27 12.96 2.58 -0.66
C ARG A 27 11.72 1.81 -1.12
N ILE A 28 10.95 1.28 -0.19
CA ILE A 28 9.70 0.58 -0.43
C ILE A 28 8.56 1.62 -0.42
N PRO A 29 7.79 1.77 -1.50
CA PRO A 29 6.64 2.67 -1.52
C PRO A 29 5.55 2.16 -0.57
N VAL A 30 4.99 3.08 0.21
CA VAL A 30 3.94 2.79 1.18
C VAL A 30 2.59 3.28 0.63
N VAL A 31 1.59 2.41 0.75
CA VAL A 31 0.16 2.72 0.58
C VAL A 31 -0.44 2.70 1.98
N SER A 32 -1.09 3.78 2.42
CA SER A 32 -1.67 3.84 3.77
C SER A 32 -3.16 4.18 3.76
N ILE A 33 -3.91 3.63 4.70
CA ILE A 33 -5.17 4.24 5.12
C ILE A 33 -4.82 5.39 6.08
N SER A 34 -5.23 6.60 5.74
CA SER A 34 -4.90 7.81 6.51
C SER A 34 -6.18 8.55 6.89
N SER A 35 -6.39 8.69 8.19
CA SER A 35 -7.48 9.47 8.79
C SER A 35 -7.05 10.92 9.03
N VAL A 36 -7.87 11.69 9.76
CA VAL A 36 -7.71 13.14 9.91
C VAL A 36 -6.43 13.56 10.65
N ASP A 37 -5.88 12.69 11.49
CA ASP A 37 -4.67 12.92 12.27
C ASP A 37 -3.39 12.44 11.58
N CYS A 38 -3.50 11.78 10.43
CA CYS A 38 -2.36 11.30 9.65
C CYS A 38 -1.69 12.38 8.79
N ASN A 39 -0.36 12.47 8.80
CA ASN A 39 0.37 13.31 7.86
C ASN A 39 0.63 12.58 6.53
N ILE A 40 -0.25 12.82 5.56
CA ILE A 40 -0.22 12.19 4.22
C ILE A 40 1.08 12.44 3.42
N ASN A 41 1.87 13.46 3.75
CA ASN A 41 3.14 13.74 3.06
C ASN A 41 4.25 12.72 3.40
N LYS A 42 4.05 11.92 4.46
CA LYS A 42 4.99 10.87 4.87
C LYS A 42 4.85 9.59 4.02
N VAL A 43 3.78 9.46 3.25
CA VAL A 43 3.41 8.24 2.52
C VAL A 43 3.31 8.53 1.01
N ALA A 44 3.65 7.55 0.17
CA ALA A 44 3.63 7.72 -1.28
C ALA A 44 2.21 7.72 -1.85
N TYR A 45 1.35 6.83 -1.36
CA TYR A 45 -0.03 6.65 -1.83
C TYR A 45 -1.02 6.65 -0.64
N PRO A 46 -1.40 7.83 -0.13
CA PRO A 46 -2.36 7.94 0.96
C PRO A 46 -3.80 7.71 0.46
N VAL A 47 -4.52 6.81 1.11
CA VAL A 47 -5.96 6.57 0.94
C VAL A 47 -6.69 7.24 2.12
N VAL A 48 -7.35 8.36 1.84
CA VAL A 48 -8.05 9.12 2.89
C VAL A 48 -9.35 8.41 3.27
N ALA A 49 -9.39 7.83 4.46
CA ALA A 49 -10.56 7.12 4.98
C ALA A 49 -10.49 6.93 6.51
N ASN A 50 -11.56 6.40 7.10
CA ASN A 50 -11.60 6.06 8.52
C ASN A 50 -10.80 4.77 8.78
N ASP A 51 -9.75 4.84 9.58
CA ASP A 51 -8.88 3.75 10.02
C ASP A 51 -9.29 3.15 11.37
N ALA A 52 -10.24 3.74 12.09
CA ALA A 52 -10.74 3.20 13.36
C ALA A 52 -11.90 2.21 13.19
N SER A 53 -12.58 2.20 12.04
CA SER A 53 -13.69 1.27 11.75
C SER A 53 -13.18 0.01 11.07
N ARG A 54 -13.55 -1.14 11.64
CA ARG A 54 -13.26 -2.46 11.06
C ARG A 54 -13.87 -2.63 9.68
N GLU A 55 -15.09 -2.15 9.48
CA GLU A 55 -15.81 -2.21 8.21
C GLU A 55 -15.08 -1.42 7.13
N SER A 56 -14.63 -0.20 7.46
CA SER A 56 -13.85 0.66 6.56
C SER A 56 -12.52 0.01 6.18
N ILE A 57 -11.74 -0.43 7.18
CA ILE A 57 -10.47 -1.13 6.95
C ILE A 57 -10.68 -2.36 6.08
N ASN A 58 -11.68 -3.18 6.41
CA ASN A 58 -11.95 -4.42 5.70
C ASN A 58 -12.36 -4.15 4.25
N TYR A 59 -13.21 -3.15 4.02
CA TYR A 59 -13.61 -2.75 2.67
C TYR A 59 -12.40 -2.32 1.84
N ILE A 60 -11.56 -1.42 2.37
CA ILE A 60 -10.39 -0.89 1.65
C ILE A 60 -9.35 -1.99 1.41
N ALA A 61 -9.06 -2.82 2.42
CA ALA A 61 -8.14 -3.94 2.27
C ALA A 61 -8.62 -4.93 1.18
N HIS A 62 -9.93 -5.21 1.10
CA HIS A 62 -10.49 -6.01 0.01
C HIS A 62 -10.33 -5.35 -1.36
N GLN A 63 -10.58 -4.04 -1.47
CA GLN A 63 -10.39 -3.32 -2.73
C GLN A 63 -8.93 -3.33 -3.18
N ILE A 64 -7.98 -3.15 -2.25
CA ILE A 64 -6.54 -3.22 -2.54
C ILE A 64 -6.13 -4.63 -2.97
N ALA A 65 -6.63 -5.66 -2.29
CA ALA A 65 -6.38 -7.05 -2.68
C ALA A 65 -6.95 -7.35 -4.08
N HIS A 66 -8.15 -6.86 -4.39
CA HIS A 66 -8.75 -7.00 -5.72
C HIS A 66 -7.90 -6.30 -6.79
N ALA A 67 -7.53 -5.04 -6.57
CA ALA A 67 -6.69 -4.28 -7.48
C ALA A 67 -5.34 -4.96 -7.73
N TYR A 68 -4.71 -5.53 -6.68
CA TYR A 68 -3.49 -6.31 -6.83
C TYR A 68 -3.71 -7.56 -7.71
N LEU A 69 -4.79 -8.30 -7.49
CA LEU A 69 -5.11 -9.49 -8.30
C LEU A 69 -5.42 -9.15 -9.76
N GLU A 70 -6.10 -8.04 -10.02
CA GLU A 70 -6.36 -7.52 -11.36
C GLU A 70 -5.06 -7.12 -12.06
N GLY A 71 -4.24 -6.28 -11.41
CA GLY A 71 -2.94 -5.88 -11.96
C GLY A 71 -2.01 -7.06 -12.21
N ARG A 72 -2.06 -8.11 -11.37
CA ARG A 72 -1.27 -9.34 -11.58
C ARG A 72 -1.72 -10.13 -12.79
N LYS A 73 -3.02 -10.12 -13.14
CA LYS A 73 -3.53 -10.77 -14.36
C LYS A 73 -3.09 -9.99 -15.60
N GLU A 74 -3.13 -8.66 -15.53
CA GLU A 74 -2.75 -7.79 -16.64
C GLU A 74 -1.24 -7.73 -16.86
N ALA A 75 -0.43 -7.95 -15.82
CA ALA A 75 1.03 -8.10 -15.94
C ALA A 75 1.48 -9.33 -16.77
N VAL A 76 0.55 -10.20 -17.19
CA VAL A 76 0.77 -11.21 -18.24
C VAL A 76 0.61 -10.55 -19.62
N ILE A 77 1.43 -9.54 -19.90
CA ILE A 77 1.73 -9.12 -21.28
C ILE A 77 3.07 -9.79 -21.67
N PRO A 78 3.16 -10.53 -22.78
CA PRO A 78 4.32 -11.35 -23.09
C PRO A 78 5.58 -10.50 -23.30
N GLU A 79 6.74 -11.03 -22.90
CA GLU A 79 8.04 -10.69 -23.49
C GLU A 79 7.97 -10.90 -25.02
N ALA A 80 7.52 -9.89 -25.77
CA ALA A 80 7.72 -9.80 -27.22
C ALA A 80 7.33 -8.42 -27.71
N VAL A 81 8.27 -7.46 -27.68
CA VAL A 81 8.74 -6.77 -28.89
C VAL A 81 10.18 -6.34 -28.64
N SER A 82 11.10 -7.26 -28.93
CA SER A 82 12.40 -6.89 -29.48
C SER A 82 12.13 -6.31 -30.87
N ALA A 83 12.28 -5.01 -31.04
CA ALA A 83 12.49 -4.36 -32.33
C ALA A 83 13.39 -3.14 -32.14
#